data_AF-A0A976LVD3-F1
#
_entry.id   AF-A0A976LVD3-F1
#
_cell.length_a   1.000
_cell.length_b   1.000
_cell.length_c   1.000
_cell.angle_alpha   90.00
_cell.angle_beta   90.00
_cell.angle_gamma   90.00
#
_symmetry.space_group_name_H-M   'P 1'
#
loop_
_entity.id
_entity.type
_entity.pdbx_description
1 polymer ?
#
loop_
_entity_poly.entity_id
_entity_poly.type
_entity_poly.pdbx_seq_one_letter_code
_entity_poly.pdbx_strand_id
1 'polypeptide(L)'
;MLKKLLMVLPILIFIIWLYENSISEGSLVQHQPSKLETVGAKCVDLSERSVASVTPIIEYQRLELISRQSYVLSRCMIDRGYMENSAWRAGAEQRAIGIAQQQKISISEAVETMRRKDMAIFSEQNKQPSYWIAKK
;
A
#
# COMPACT_ATOMS: atom_id res chain seq x y z
N MET A 1 -0.09 -22.34 -57.36
CA MET A 1 0.61 -21.85 -56.15
C MET A 1 0.43 -20.35 -55.94
N LEU A 2 0.63 -19.51 -56.96
CA LEU A 2 0.54 -18.02 -56.86
C LEU A 2 -0.84 -17.47 -56.43
N LYS A 3 -1.95 -18.10 -56.86
CA LYS A 3 -3.32 -17.71 -56.49
C LYS A 3 -3.66 -17.91 -55.00
N LYS A 4 -3.03 -18.89 -54.34
CA LYS A 4 -3.20 -19.12 -52.89
C LYS A 4 -2.42 -18.08 -52.09
N LEU A 5 -1.25 -17.66 -52.58
CA LEU A 5 -0.43 -16.62 -51.95
C LEU A 5 -1.13 -15.25 -51.95
N LEU A 6 -1.84 -14.92 -53.04
CA LEU A 6 -2.53 -13.65 -53.21
C LEU A 6 -3.79 -13.50 -52.32
N MET A 7 -4.35 -14.62 -51.84
CA MET A 7 -5.53 -14.62 -50.96
C MET A 7 -5.16 -14.61 -49.47
N VAL A 8 -3.97 -15.10 -49.10
CA VAL A 8 -3.51 -15.16 -47.71
C VAL A 8 -2.91 -13.83 -47.25
N LEU A 9 -2.31 -13.05 -48.16
CA LEU A 9 -1.70 -11.75 -47.86
C LEU A 9 -2.68 -10.73 -47.24
N PRO A 10 -3.90 -10.50 -47.77
CA PRO A 10 -4.84 -9.54 -47.18
C PRO A 10 -5.37 -10.00 -45.82
N ILE A 11 -5.46 -11.31 -45.59
CA ILE A 11 -5.90 -11.89 -44.32
C ILE A 11 -4.84 -11.63 -43.23
N LEU A 12 -3.56 -11.79 -43.56
CA LEU A 12 -2.48 -11.51 -42.62
C LEU A 12 -2.41 -10.02 -42.25
N ILE A 13 -2.60 -9.13 -43.24
CA ILE A 13 -2.63 -7.68 -43.03
C ILE A 13 -3.82 -7.30 -42.13
N PHE A 14 -4.99 -7.91 -42.36
CA PHE A 14 -6.17 -7.67 -41.54
C PHE A 14 -5.98 -8.13 -40.09
N ILE A 15 -5.30 -9.26 -39.86
CA ILE A 15 -4.98 -9.75 -38.50
C ILE A 15 -4.00 -8.80 -37.80
N ILE A 16 -2.98 -8.28 -38.51
CA ILE A 16 -2.05 -7.28 -37.95
C ILE A 16 -2.78 -6.00 -37.57
N TRP A 17 -3.71 -5.55 -38.42
CA TRP A 17 -4.51 -4.35 -38.17
C TRP A 17 -5.46 -4.52 -36.97
N LEU A 18 -6.02 -5.71 -36.79
CA LEU A 18 -6.82 -6.04 -35.59
C LEU A 18 -5.95 -6.09 -34.33
N TYR A 19 -4.70 -6.57 -34.44
CA TYR A 19 -3.78 -6.63 -33.32
C TYR A 19 -3.39 -5.22 -32.85
N GLU A 20 -3.03 -4.31 -33.77
CA GLU A 20 -2.70 -2.92 -33.41
C GLU A 20 -3.88 -2.15 -32.81
N ASN A 21 -5.10 -2.32 -33.32
CA ASN A 21 -6.29 -1.70 -32.71
C ASN A 21 -6.68 -2.30 -31.34
N SER A 22 -6.29 -3.55 -31.06
CA SER A 22 -6.53 -4.17 -29.75
C SER A 22 -5.56 -3.71 -28.67
N ILE A 23 -4.41 -3.14 -29.07
CA ILE A 23 -3.50 -2.43 -28.17
C ILE A 23 -4.00 -0.99 -28.05
N SER A 24 -5.22 -0.83 -27.54
CA SER A 24 -5.58 0.43 -26.91
C SER A 24 -4.73 0.50 -25.65
N GLU A 25 -3.64 1.26 -25.71
CA GLU A 25 -2.87 1.66 -24.55
C GLU A 25 -3.85 2.28 -23.56
N GLY A 26 -4.29 1.48 -22.58
CA GLY A 26 -4.89 2.01 -21.38
C GLY A 26 -3.90 3.01 -20.86
N SER A 27 -4.21 4.30 -21.01
CA SER A 27 -3.38 5.40 -20.57
C SER A 27 -3.11 5.15 -19.09
N LEU A 28 -1.91 4.64 -18.79
CA LEU A 28 -1.41 4.55 -17.44
C LEU A 28 -1.34 5.99 -16.97
N VAL A 29 -2.40 6.46 -16.31
CA VAL A 29 -2.40 7.73 -15.60
C VAL A 29 -1.17 7.67 -14.71
N GLN A 30 -0.15 8.45 -15.07
CA GLN A 30 1.13 8.44 -14.40
C GLN A 30 0.90 9.07 -13.03
N HIS A 31 0.58 8.26 -12.02
CA HIS A 31 0.37 8.69 -10.64
C HIS A 31 1.67 9.31 -10.14
N GLN A 32 1.70 10.63 -10.06
CA GLN A 32 2.83 11.34 -9.47
C GLN A 32 2.74 11.18 -7.95
N PRO A 33 3.75 10.55 -7.31
CA PRO A 33 3.65 10.25 -5.90
C PRO A 33 3.60 11.53 -5.09
N SER A 34 2.70 11.58 -4.12
CA SER A 34 2.61 12.69 -3.19
C SER A 34 3.89 12.81 -2.35
N LYS A 35 4.09 13.96 -1.71
CA LYS A 35 5.19 14.15 -0.74
C LYS A 35 5.11 13.12 0.40
N LEU A 36 3.89 12.83 0.87
CA LEU A 36 3.66 11.83 1.91
C LEU A 36 4.05 10.44 1.44
N GLU A 37 3.68 10.05 0.22
CA GLU A 37 4.04 8.75 -0.37
C GLU A 37 5.56 8.60 -0.52
N THR A 38 6.24 9.64 -1.01
CA THR A 38 7.70 9.63 -1.18
C THR A 38 8.43 9.51 0.16
N VAL A 39 7.97 10.24 1.18
CA VAL A 39 8.54 10.18 2.53
C VAL A 39 8.23 8.83 3.18
N GLY A 40 6.99 8.37 3.08
CA GLY A 40 6.51 7.11 3.62
C GLY A 40 7.29 5.93 3.08
N ALA A 41 7.49 5.85 1.76
CA ALA A 41 8.29 4.80 1.13
C ALA A 41 9.72 4.70 1.69
N LYS A 42 10.39 5.85 1.90
CA LYS A 42 11.73 5.88 2.51
C LYS A 42 11.71 5.41 3.96
N CYS A 43 10.67 5.74 4.71
CA CYS A 43 10.54 5.32 6.09
C CYS A 43 10.18 3.83 6.24
N VAL A 44 9.43 3.28 5.29
CA VAL A 44 9.17 1.83 5.22
C VAL A 44 10.46 1.07 4.95
N ASP A 45 11.23 1.45 3.92
CA ASP A 45 12.54 0.83 3.63
C ASP A 45 13.48 0.85 4.85
N LEU A 46 13.54 1.99 5.57
CA LEU A 46 14.31 2.07 6.81
C LEU A 46 13.79 1.11 7.90
N SER A 47 12.47 1.01 8.06
CA SER A 47 11.86 0.11 9.05
C SER A 47 12.12 -1.35 8.74
N GLU A 48 12.09 -1.76 7.47
CA GLU A 48 12.37 -3.13 7.04
C GLU A 48 13.83 -3.50 7.28
N ARG A 49 14.76 -2.61 6.93
CA ARG A 49 16.19 -2.80 7.18
C ARG A 49 16.53 -2.92 8.66
N SER A 50 15.77 -2.26 9.55
CA SER A 50 16.01 -2.31 10.99
C SER A 50 15.85 -3.70 11.62
N VAL A 51 15.16 -4.62 10.94
CA VAL A 51 14.92 -5.99 11.40
C VAL A 51 15.45 -7.06 10.45
N ALA A 52 16.09 -6.68 9.34
CA ALA A 52 16.47 -7.59 8.26
C ALA A 52 17.44 -8.71 8.70
N SER A 53 18.24 -8.48 9.75
CA SER A 53 19.18 -9.46 10.28
C SER A 53 18.58 -10.42 11.32
N VAL A 54 17.30 -10.24 11.69
CA VAL A 54 16.69 -11.01 12.78
C VAL A 54 15.68 -12.02 12.22
N THR A 55 15.92 -13.30 12.48
CA THR A 55 14.99 -14.39 12.15
C THR A 55 14.22 -14.81 13.40
N PRO A 56 12.89 -14.61 13.47
CA PRO A 56 12.12 -15.02 14.65
C PRO A 56 12.00 -16.55 14.72
N ILE A 57 12.23 -17.11 15.90
CA ILE A 57 12.11 -18.55 16.19
C ILE A 57 10.72 -18.87 16.74
N ILE A 58 10.16 -17.96 17.54
CA ILE A 58 8.87 -18.12 18.21
C ILE A 58 7.95 -16.93 17.91
N GLU A 59 6.64 -17.12 18.12
CA GLU A 59 5.64 -16.11 17.78
C GLU A 59 5.84 -14.79 18.53
N TYR A 60 6.26 -14.84 19.80
CA TYR A 60 6.57 -13.63 20.56
C TYR A 60 7.65 -12.78 19.89
N GLN A 61 8.70 -13.40 19.35
CA GLN A 61 9.76 -12.69 18.63
C GLN A 61 9.24 -12.09 17.32
N ARG A 62 8.32 -12.77 16.63
CA ARG A 62 7.65 -12.22 15.44
C ARG A 62 6.88 -10.94 15.79
N LEU A 63 6.12 -10.96 16.88
CA LEU A 63 5.40 -9.77 17.38
C LEU A 63 6.36 -8.64 17.76
N GLU A 64 7.47 -8.97 18.39
CA GLU A 64 8.52 -8.01 18.74
C GLU A 64 9.11 -7.32 17.50
N LEU A 65 9.40 -8.08 16.43
CA LEU A 65 9.91 -7.52 15.17
C LEU A 65 8.90 -6.58 14.53
N ILE A 66 7.61 -6.94 14.49
CA ILE A 66 6.54 -6.07 13.96
C ILE A 66 6.46 -4.77 14.78
N SER A 67 6.58 -4.86 16.11
CA SER A 67 6.61 -3.69 16.99
C SER A 67 7.82 -2.81 16.74
N ARG A 68 9.02 -3.39 16.56
CA ARG A 68 10.26 -2.66 16.21
C ARG A 68 10.13 -1.94 14.87
N GLN A 69 9.64 -2.62 13.83
CA GLN A 69 9.37 -2.02 12.52
C GLN A 69 8.41 -0.83 12.63
N SER A 70 7.28 -1.03 13.31
CA SER A 70 6.27 0.02 13.52
C SER A 70 6.86 1.23 14.26
N TYR A 71 7.71 1.00 15.27
CA TYR A 71 8.38 2.06 16.01
C TYR A 71 9.35 2.86 15.11
N VAL A 72 10.20 2.18 14.34
CA VAL A 72 11.16 2.84 13.43
C VAL A 72 10.43 3.64 12.36
N LEU A 73 9.38 3.07 11.76
CA LEU A 73 8.52 3.78 10.81
C LEU A 73 7.92 5.03 11.44
N SER A 74 7.31 4.90 12.62
CA SER A 74 6.69 6.03 13.33
C SER A 74 7.71 7.14 13.60
N ARG A 75 8.89 6.78 14.11
CA ARG A 75 9.94 7.75 14.43
C ARG A 75 10.43 8.47 13.17
N CYS A 76 10.68 7.72 12.10
CA CYS A 76 11.11 8.27 10.82
C CYS A 76 10.13 9.29 10.24
N MET A 77 8.82 9.01 10.34
CA MET A 77 7.75 9.92 9.91
C MET A 77 7.68 11.17 10.79
N ILE A 78 7.76 10.99 12.11
CA ILE A 78 7.78 12.09 13.10
C ILE A 78 8.93 13.06 12.86
N ASP A 79 10.12 12.52 12.61
CA ASP A 79 11.34 13.30 12.33
C ASP A 79 11.26 14.03 10.97
N ARG A 80 10.42 13.54 10.04
CA ARG A 80 10.13 14.20 8.74
C ARG A 80 8.94 15.14 8.77
N GLY A 81 8.46 15.49 9.96
CA GLY A 81 7.40 16.48 10.14
C GLY A 81 5.98 15.93 9.94
N TYR A 82 5.76 14.63 10.09
CA TYR A 82 4.43 14.04 10.09
C TYR A 82 3.99 13.67 11.51
N MET A 83 2.69 13.61 11.74
CA MET A 83 2.09 13.18 12.99
C MET A 83 0.84 12.35 12.74
N GLU A 84 0.37 11.66 13.77
CA GLU A 84 -0.90 10.95 13.71
C GLU A 84 -2.05 11.94 13.50
N ASN A 85 -2.95 11.59 12.59
CA ASN A 85 -4.13 12.36 12.27
C ASN A 85 -5.23 12.12 13.33
N SER A 86 -5.62 13.17 14.05
CA SER A 86 -6.68 13.09 15.06
C SER A 86 -8.04 12.69 14.47
N ALA A 87 -8.32 13.02 13.20
CA ALA A 87 -9.54 12.57 12.51
C ALA A 87 -9.54 11.06 12.28
N TRP A 88 -8.38 10.46 11.99
CA TRP A 88 -8.24 9.01 11.92
C TRP A 88 -8.48 8.37 13.30
N ARG A 89 -7.90 8.94 14.36
CA ARG A 89 -8.06 8.43 15.72
C ARG A 89 -9.52 8.51 16.20
N ALA A 90 -10.21 9.61 15.95
CA ALA A 90 -11.62 9.78 16.35
C ALA A 90 -12.55 8.70 15.76
N GLY A 91 -12.26 8.23 14.54
CA GLY A 91 -13.02 7.16 13.89
C GLY A 91 -12.45 5.75 14.10
N ALA A 92 -11.32 5.60 14.81
CA ALA A 92 -10.65 4.30 14.96
C ALA A 92 -11.44 3.37 15.89
N GLU A 93 -11.87 3.83 17.06
CA GLU A 93 -12.56 2.97 18.03
C GLU A 93 -13.85 2.35 17.47
N GLN A 94 -14.67 3.14 16.76
CA GLN A 94 -15.90 2.64 16.15
C GLN A 94 -15.64 1.57 15.09
N ARG A 95 -14.60 1.75 14.26
CA ARG A 95 -14.17 0.73 13.29
C ARG A 95 -13.60 -0.52 13.99
N ALA A 96 -12.96 -0.34 15.15
CA ALA A 96 -12.35 -1.42 15.91
C ALA A 96 -13.39 -2.39 16.50
N ILE A 97 -14.61 -1.94 16.80
CA ILE A 97 -15.67 -2.79 17.37
C ILE A 97 -15.92 -4.02 16.48
N GLY A 98 -16.08 -3.83 15.18
CA GLY A 98 -16.32 -4.93 14.24
C GLY A 98 -15.14 -5.91 14.15
N ILE A 99 -13.92 -5.39 14.15
CA ILE A 99 -12.68 -6.19 14.14
C ILE A 99 -12.55 -6.99 15.44
N ALA A 100 -12.78 -6.35 16.58
CA ALA A 100 -12.71 -6.97 17.91
C ALA A 100 -13.70 -8.14 18.02
N GLN A 101 -14.93 -7.97 17.53
CA GLN A 101 -15.93 -9.04 17.49
C GLN A 101 -15.53 -10.19 16.56
N GLN A 102 -15.07 -9.88 15.34
CA GLN A 102 -14.70 -10.88 14.34
C GLN A 102 -13.47 -11.69 14.76
N GLN A 103 -12.48 -11.04 15.35
CA GLN A 103 -11.19 -11.64 15.72
C GLN A 103 -11.15 -12.11 17.18
N LYS A 104 -12.20 -11.85 17.96
CA LYS A 104 -12.29 -12.16 19.40
C LYS A 104 -11.11 -11.58 20.21
N ILE A 105 -10.77 -10.33 19.91
CA ILE A 105 -9.72 -9.56 20.59
C ILE A 105 -10.34 -8.36 21.31
N SER A 106 -9.58 -7.69 22.16
CA SER A 106 -10.04 -6.44 22.78
C SER A 106 -10.17 -5.34 21.72
N ILE A 107 -11.02 -4.35 22.01
CA ILE A 107 -11.13 -3.15 21.17
C ILE A 107 -9.77 -2.43 21.06
N SER A 108 -8.99 -2.40 22.13
CA SER A 108 -7.65 -1.80 22.11
C SER A 108 -6.69 -2.51 21.16
N GLU A 109 -6.71 -3.84 21.13
CA GLU A 109 -5.88 -4.64 20.22
C GLU A 109 -6.34 -4.48 18.77
N ALA A 110 -7.66 -4.37 18.55
CA ALA A 110 -8.21 -4.07 17.24
C ALA A 110 -7.79 -2.66 16.74
N VAL A 111 -7.78 -1.64 17.62
CA VAL A 111 -7.25 -0.31 17.29
C VAL A 111 -5.77 -0.37 16.94
N GLU A 112 -4.96 -1.09 17.74
CA GLU A 112 -3.53 -1.23 17.49
C GLU A 112 -3.24 -1.97 16.18
N THR A 113 -4.02 -3.00 15.86
CA THR A 113 -3.94 -3.72 14.59
C THR A 113 -4.22 -2.80 13.40
N MET A 114 -5.29 -1.99 13.48
CA MET A 114 -5.57 -0.98 12.45
C MET A 114 -4.47 0.08 12.36
N ARG A 115 -3.95 0.54 13.50
CA ARG A 115 -2.86 1.52 13.55
C ARG A 115 -1.65 1.03 12.76
N ARG A 116 -1.19 -0.20 13.03
CA ARG A 116 -0.03 -0.80 12.34
C ARG A 116 -0.25 -0.91 10.83
N LYS A 117 -1.47 -1.27 10.42
CA LYS A 117 -1.84 -1.37 9.00
C LYS A 117 -1.86 0.01 8.33
N ASP A 118 -2.58 0.96 8.90
CA ASP A 118 -2.83 2.26 8.26
C ASP A 118 -1.59 3.15 8.28
N MET A 119 -0.65 2.95 9.22
CA MET A 119 0.66 3.60 9.24
C MET A 119 1.50 3.34 7.98
N ALA A 120 1.31 2.21 7.32
CA ALA A 120 2.03 1.85 6.11
C ALA A 120 1.32 2.32 4.82
N ILE A 121 0.17 2.98 4.95
CA ILE A 121 -0.64 3.45 3.82
C ILE A 121 -0.47 4.96 3.68
N PHE A 122 0.15 5.39 2.58
CA PHE A 122 0.49 6.79 2.33
C PHE A 122 -0.33 7.44 1.21
N SER A 123 -1.05 6.64 0.43
CA SER A 123 -1.97 7.10 -0.59
C SER A 123 -3.26 7.59 0.04
N GLU A 124 -3.95 8.52 -0.64
CA GLU A 124 -5.28 8.93 -0.22
C GLU A 124 -6.25 7.74 -0.32
N GLN A 125 -6.95 7.47 0.77
CA GLN A 125 -8.02 6.47 0.78
C GLN A 125 -9.35 7.18 0.57
N ASN A 126 -10.12 6.73 -0.43
CA ASN A 126 -11.48 7.20 -0.61
C ASN A 126 -12.30 6.93 0.66
N LYS A 127 -12.83 8.00 1.27
CA LYS A 127 -13.74 8.03 2.43
C LYS A 127 -13.12 7.80 3.82
N GLN A 128 -11.80 7.63 3.95
CA GLN A 128 -11.17 7.49 5.27
C GLN A 128 -10.01 8.49 5.43
N PRO A 129 -9.92 9.17 6.58
CA PRO A 129 -8.78 10.04 6.86
C PRO A 129 -7.48 9.22 6.87
N SER A 130 -6.43 9.72 6.21
CA SER A 130 -5.10 9.11 6.28
C SER A 130 -4.59 9.08 7.73
N TYR A 131 -3.80 8.07 8.08
CA TYR A 131 -3.14 7.98 9.39
C TYR A 131 -2.16 9.14 9.61
N TRP A 132 -1.43 9.55 8.57
CA TRP A 132 -0.41 10.59 8.64
C TRP A 132 -0.92 11.93 8.14
N ILE A 133 -0.62 12.98 8.90
CA ILE A 133 -0.81 14.38 8.49
C ILE A 133 0.47 15.17 8.71
N ALA A 134 0.75 16.15 7.86
CA ALA A 134 1.87 17.06 8.08
C ALA A 134 1.63 17.86 9.37
N LYS A 135 2.67 17.97 10.21
CA LYS A 135 2.69 18.91 11.34
C LYS A 135 2.61 20.32 10.74
N LYS A 136 1.72 21.14 11.31
CA LYS A 136 1.61 22.56 10.97
C LYS A 136 2.81 23.33 11.48
#